data_AF-A0A0F9FWR7-F1
#
_entry.id   AF-A0A0F9FWR7-F1
#
_cell.length_a   1.000
_cell.length_b   1.000
_cell.length_c   1.000
_cell.angle_alpha   90.00
_cell.angle_beta   90.00
_cell.angle_gamma   90.00
#
_symmetry.space_group_name_H-M   'P 1'
#
loop_
_entity.id
_entity.type
_entity.pdbx_description
1 polymer ?
#
loop_
_entity_poly.entity_id
_entity_poly.type
_entity_poly.pdbx_seq_one_letter_code
_entity_poly.pdbx_strand_id
1 'polypeptide(L)' 'ADGAGLLSGTLREVVYFGTDTHFHVTLDDSSDFVLRRQNSPTDGNDFATGDRVGLTFPAGAAQVLRD' A
#
# COMPACT_ATOMS: atom_id res chain seq x y z
N ALA A 1 -13.15 -16.71 -1.43
CA ALA A 1 -11.74 -16.86 -1.85
C ALA A 1 -11.15 -15.48 -1.72
N ASP A 2 -10.85 -15.12 -0.47
CA ASP A 2 -10.60 -13.75 -0.06
C ASP A 2 -9.12 -13.66 0.28
N GLY A 3 -8.35 -12.92 -0.52
CA GLY A 3 -6.94 -12.71 -0.19
C GLY A 3 -6.00 -12.39 -1.33
N ALA A 4 -6.40 -12.52 -2.60
CA ALA A 4 -5.60 -11.95 -3.68
C ALA A 4 -5.88 -10.46 -3.75
N GLY A 5 -4.94 -9.63 -3.26
CA GLY A 5 -4.97 -8.19 -3.52
C GLY A 5 -5.16 -7.93 -5.01
N LEU A 6 -5.98 -6.94 -5.36
CA LEU A 6 -6.26 -6.58 -6.76
C LEU A 6 -4.97 -6.22 -7.51
N LEU A 7 -3.99 -5.68 -6.78
CA LEU A 7 -2.61 -5.49 -7.21
C LEU A 7 -1.68 -6.18 -6.21
N SER A 8 -0.53 -6.64 -6.68
CA SER A 8 0.50 -7.26 -5.85
C SER A 8 1.87 -6.66 -6.18
N GLY A 9 2.75 -6.63 -5.19
CA GLY A 9 4.08 -6.05 -5.34
C GLY A 9 4.97 -6.26 -4.13
N THR A 10 6.18 -5.71 -4.21
CA THR A 10 7.18 -5.80 -3.13
C THR A 10 7.26 -4.46 -2.42
N LEU A 11 7.16 -4.49 -1.08
CA LEU A 11 7.34 -3.31 -0.24
C LEU A 11 8.81 -2.87 -0.28
N ARG A 12 9.08 -1.73 -0.90
CA ARG A 12 10.43 -1.19 -1.07
C ARG A 12 10.86 -0.34 0.12
N GLU A 13 9.94 0.44 0.67
CA GLU A 13 10.27 1.42 1.70
C GLU A 13 9.07 1.72 2.61
N VAL A 14 9.36 1.91 3.90
CA VAL A 14 8.39 2.35 4.91
C VAL A 14 8.89 3.65 5.51
N VAL A 15 8.18 4.75 5.28
CA VAL A 15 8.59 6.09 5.70
C VAL A 15 7.56 6.65 6.69
N TYR A 16 7.97 6.90 7.92
CA TYR A 16 7.14 7.60 8.89
C TYR A 16 7.15 9.10 8.58
N PHE A 17 5.99 9.70 8.31
CA PHE A 17 5.85 11.11 7.94
C PHE A 17 4.69 11.78 8.69
N GLY A 18 5.03 12.47 9.77
CA GLY A 18 4.06 13.22 10.57
C GLY A 18 3.02 12.31 11.22
N THR A 19 1.76 12.44 10.79
CA THR A 19 0.64 11.63 11.28
C THR A 19 0.41 10.36 10.47
N ASP A 20 1.12 10.17 9.36
CA ASP A 20 1.01 8.99 8.51
C ASP A 20 2.31 8.19 8.45
N THR A 21 2.18 6.95 7.99
CA THR A 21 3.26 6.12 7.44
C THR A 21 2.99 5.89 5.97
N HIS A 22 4.01 6.10 5.14
CA HIS A 22 3.99 5.84 3.71
C HIS A 22 4.64 4.49 3.42
N PHE A 23 3.95 3.66 2.64
CA PHE A 23 4.45 2.39 2.13
C PHE A 23 4.65 2.53 0.64
N HIS A 24 5.89 2.42 0.20
CA HIS A 24 6.27 2.47 -1.21
C HIS A 24 6.36 1.03 -1.72
N VAL A 25 5.48 0.66 -2.64
CA VAL A 25 5.39 -0.69 -3.20
C VAL A 25 5.74 -0.61 -4.67
N THR A 26 6.69 -1.43 -5.10
CA THR A 26 6.90 -1.69 -6.54
C THR A 26 5.98 -2.84 -6.93
N LEU A 27 5.02 -2.56 -7.81
CA LEU A 27 4.06 -3.54 -8.31
C LEU A 27 4.73 -4.55 -9.24
N ASP A 28 4.08 -5.69 -9.45
CA ASP A 28 4.60 -6.77 -10.31
C ASP A 28 4.81 -6.31 -11.78
N ASP A 29 4.11 -5.26 -12.22
CA ASP A 29 4.29 -4.62 -13.54
C ASP A 29 5.41 -3.55 -13.55
N SER A 30 6.18 -3.46 -12.48
CA SER A 30 7.25 -2.47 -12.25
C SER A 30 6.79 -1.03 -12.05
N SER A 31 5.48 -0.76 -11.98
CA SER A 31 4.99 0.57 -11.59
C SER A 31 5.09 0.78 -10.08
N ASP A 32 5.15 2.06 -9.66
CA ASP A 32 5.22 2.43 -8.24
C ASP A 32 3.84 2.75 -7.69
N PHE A 33 3.58 2.27 -6.47
CA PHE A 33 2.37 2.57 -5.71
C PHE A 33 2.73 3.08 -4.33
N VAL A 34 2.11 4.18 -3.88
CA VAL A 34 2.30 4.72 -2.53
C VAL A 34 1.00 4.62 -1.75
N LEU A 35 1.02 3.86 -0.65
CA LEU A 35 -0.08 3.80 0.31
C LEU A 35 0.24 4.68 1.51
N ARG A 36 -0.70 5.54 1.90
CA ARG A 36 -0.62 6.35 3.12
C ARG A 36 -1.55 5.75 4.16
N ARG A 37 -1.05 5.54 5.36
CA ARG A 37 -1.83 5.05 6.51
C ARG A 37 -1.60 5.97 7.69
N GLN A 38 -2.68 6.45 8.29
CA GLN A 38 -2.62 7.19 9.55
C GLN A 38 -1.95 6.33 10.62
N ASN A 39 -1.02 6.90 11.36
CA ASN A 39 -0.36 6.24 12.47
C ASN A 39 -1.37 6.01 13.60
N SER A 40 -1.45 4.77 14.08
CA SER A 40 -2.25 4.41 15.23
C SER A 40 -1.36 3.74 16.29
N PRO A 41 -1.47 4.11 17.58
CA PRO A 41 -0.75 3.42 18.66
C PRO A 41 -1.09 1.93 18.77
N THR A 42 -2.22 1.50 18.22
CA THR A 42 -2.70 0.11 18.28
C THR A 42 -2.38 -0.69 17.02
N ASP A 43 -1.93 -0.04 15.94
CA ASP A 43 -1.59 -0.75 14.71
C ASP A 43 -0.18 -1.33 14.86
N GLY A 44 -0.12 -2.66 14.99
CA GLY A 44 1.14 -3.40 14.83
C GLY A 44 1.63 -3.21 13.40
N ASN A 45 2.72 -2.48 13.21
CA ASN A 45 3.26 -2.26 11.88
C ASN A 45 4.10 -3.47 11.45
N ASP A 46 3.41 -4.56 11.10
CA ASP A 46 4.03 -5.86 10.81
C ASP A 46 4.64 -5.95 9.39
N PHE A 47 4.62 -4.86 8.62
CA PHE A 47 5.16 -4.83 7.26
C PHE A 47 6.58 -4.26 7.23
N ALA A 48 7.48 -4.98 6.57
CA ALA A 48 8.88 -4.63 6.41
C ALA A 48 9.29 -4.54 4.94
N THR A 49 10.36 -3.77 4.67
CA THR A 49 10.98 -3.75 3.35
C THR A 49 11.38 -5.16 2.91
N GLY A 50 11.02 -5.51 1.67
CA GLY A 50 11.20 -6.84 1.09
C GLY A 50 9.94 -7.70 1.11
N ASP A 51 8.92 -7.34 1.91
CA ASP A 51 7.69 -8.13 2.00
C ASP A 51 6.92 -8.14 0.68
N ARG A 52 6.40 -9.31 0.32
CA ARG A 52 5.39 -9.43 -0.72
C ARG A 52 4.05 -9.00 -0.15
N VAL A 53 3.43 -8.00 -0.75
CA VAL A 53 2.16 -7.43 -0.28
C VAL A 53 1.11 -7.45 -1.38
N GLY A 54 -0.14 -7.66 -0.97
CA GLY A 54 -1.32 -7.48 -1.80
C GLY A 54 -2.04 -6.19 -1.44
N LEU A 55 -2.45 -5.42 -2.45
CA LEU A 55 -3.21 -4.19 -2.28
C LEU A 55 -4.69 -4.45 -2.55
N THR A 56 -5.54 -4.14 -1.58
CA THR A 56 -7.00 -4.24 -1.70
C THR A 56 -7.63 -2.85 -1.62
N PHE A 57 -8.60 -2.60 -2.49
CA PHE A 57 -9.33 -1.34 -2.52
C PHE A 57 -10.80 -1.57 -2.19
N PRO A 58 -11.43 -0.70 -1.39
CA PRO A 58 -12.88 -0.74 -1.24
C PRO A 58 -13.55 -0.40 -2.58
N ALA A 59 -14.77 -0.90 -2.76
CA ALA A 59 -15.57 -0.59 -3.94
C ALA A 59 -15.75 0.94 -4.07
N GLY A 60 -15.54 1.48 -5.27
CA GLY A 60 -15.68 2.91 -5.56
C GLY A 60 -14.49 3.79 -5.14
N ALA A 61 -13.38 3.21 -4.67
CA ALA A 61 -12.19 3.99 -4.30
C ALA A 61 -11.47 4.66 -5.48
N ALA A 62 -11.56 4.06 -6.67
CA ALA A 62 -10.87 4.56 -7.86
C ALA A 62 -11.65 5.70 -8.52
N GLN A 63 -10.94 6.75 -8.92
CA GLN A 63 -11.46 7.85 -9.73
C GLN A 63 -10.66 7.93 -11.03
N VAL A 64 -11.36 8.07 -12.16
CA VAL A 64 -10.73 8.30 -13.46
C VAL A 64 -10.70 9.80 -13.69
N LEU A 65 -9.49 10.35 -13.82
CA LEU A 65 -9.28 11.75 -14.20
C LEU A 65 -9.30 11.84 -15.74
N ARG A 66 -10.06 12.80 -16.27
CA ARG A 66 -10.16 13.08 -17.69
C ARG A 66 -10.11 14.59 -17.92
N ASP A 67 -9.42 14.99 -18.98
CA ASP A 67 -9.51 16.31 -19.63
C ASP A 67 -10.60 16.26 -20.72
#